data_AF-A0A536BE45-F1
#
_entry.id   AF-A0A536BE45-F1
#
_cell.length_a   1.000
_cell.length_b   1.000
_cell.length_c   1.000
_cell.angle_alpha   90.00
_cell.angle_beta   90.00
_cell.angle_gamma   90.00
#
_symmetry.space_group_name_H-M   'P 1'
#
loop_
_entity.id
_entity.type
_entity.pdbx_description
1 polymer ?
#
loop_
_entity_poly.entity_id
_entity_poly.type
_entity_poly.pdbx_seq_one_letter_code
_entity_poly.pdbx_strand_id
1 'polypeptide(L)'
;VRNYVGHGIGRAMHEEPQVPNYGAPERGLQIKEGLCIAIEPMVNIGRPETKTLADQWTVVTADGSLSAHFEHTLWCTAAGPVVLTAPDGRAAVAA
;
A
#
# COMPACT_ATOMS: atom_id res chain seq x y z
N VAL A 1 -10.87 -0.70 0.69
CA VAL A 1 -10.88 0.31 -0.40
C VAL A 1 -10.34 -0.32 -1.69
N ARG A 2 -10.79 0.13 -2.88
CA ARG A 2 -10.29 -0.38 -4.18
C ARG A 2 -9.83 0.69 -5.17
N ASN A 3 -10.10 1.96 -4.89
CA ASN A 3 -9.74 3.08 -5.77
C ASN A 3 -8.31 3.60 -5.55
N TYR A 4 -7.69 3.18 -4.44
CA TYR A 4 -6.36 3.61 -4.00
C TYR A 4 -5.53 2.36 -3.69
N VAL A 5 -4.26 2.42 -4.08
CA VAL A 5 -3.33 1.29 -4.11
C VAL A 5 -1.95 1.79 -3.73
N GLY A 6 -1.10 0.90 -3.26
CA GLY A 6 0.31 1.21 -3.12
C GLY A 6 0.99 1.46 -4.45
N HIS A 7 2.24 1.89 -4.39
CA HIS A 7 2.96 2.36 -5.56
C HIS A 7 4.45 2.04 -5.44
N GLY A 8 5.17 2.07 -6.56
CA GLY A 8 6.62 2.18 -6.55
C GLY A 8 7.02 3.52 -5.93
N ILE A 9 8.12 3.51 -5.18
CA ILE A 9 8.64 4.71 -4.50
C ILE A 9 10.15 4.67 -4.48
N GLY A 10 10.79 5.82 -4.72
CA GLY A 10 12.24 5.94 -4.67
C GLY A 10 12.73 7.22 -5.33
N ARG A 11 12.70 7.26 -6.67
CA ARG A 11 13.13 8.47 -7.42
C ARG A 11 12.00 9.49 -7.53
N ALA A 12 10.77 9.02 -7.71
CA ALA A 12 9.57 9.83 -7.61
C ALA A 12 8.75 9.46 -6.37
N MET A 13 7.88 10.39 -5.95
CA MET A 13 6.95 10.17 -4.84
C MET A 13 5.99 9.02 -5.14
N HIS A 14 5.45 8.97 -6.36
CA HIS A 14 4.66 7.86 -6.88
C HIS A 14 5.22 7.44 -8.24
N GLU A 15 5.61 6.18 -8.38
CA GLU A 15 6.07 5.58 -9.63
C GLU A 15 5.47 4.17 -9.80
N GLU A 16 5.60 3.59 -10.99
CA GLU A 16 5.25 2.18 -11.19
C GLU A 16 6.13 1.28 -10.31
N PRO A 17 5.62 0.13 -9.84
CA PRO A 17 4.33 -0.47 -10.16
C PRO A 17 3.21 -0.04 -9.22
N GLN A 18 1.96 -0.07 -9.69
CA GLN A 18 0.81 -0.08 -8.78
C GLN A 18 0.75 -1.40 -7.98
N VAL A 19 0.42 -1.29 -6.69
CA VAL A 19 0.35 -2.40 -5.73
C VAL A 19 -1.06 -2.49 -5.11
N PRO A 20 -2.01 -3.20 -5.76
CA PRO A 20 -3.37 -3.30 -5.25
C PRO A 20 -3.47 -4.02 -3.90
N ASN A 21 -4.25 -3.44 -2.99
CA ASN A 21 -4.57 -4.03 -1.67
C ASN A 21 -5.74 -5.03 -1.72
N TYR A 22 -6.12 -5.47 -2.92
CA TYR A 22 -7.24 -6.37 -3.18
C TYR A 22 -6.90 -7.29 -4.35
N GLY A 23 -7.46 -8.49 -4.35
CA GLY A 23 -7.22 -9.46 -5.40
C GLY A 23 -7.50 -10.88 -4.92
N ALA A 24 -7.27 -11.83 -5.82
CA ALA A 24 -7.21 -13.23 -5.43
C ALA A 24 -5.81 -13.53 -4.84
N PRO A 25 -5.72 -14.45 -3.86
CA PRO A 25 -4.43 -14.96 -3.40
C PRO A 25 -3.56 -15.43 -4.57
N GLU A 26 -2.25 -15.27 -4.43
CA GLU A 26 -1.25 -15.73 -5.42
C GLU A 26 -1.36 -15.07 -6.80
N ARG A 27 -2.10 -13.97 -6.92
CA ARG A 27 -2.16 -13.11 -8.10
C ARG A 27 -1.57 -11.75 -7.77
N GLY A 28 -0.84 -11.17 -8.72
CA GLY A 28 -0.29 -9.82 -8.58
C GLY A 28 1.10 -9.67 -9.19
N LEU A 29 1.74 -8.56 -8.87
CA LEU A 29 3.10 -8.28 -9.27
C LEU A 29 4.05 -9.30 -8.66
N GLN A 30 4.95 -9.85 -9.48
CA GLN A 30 6.07 -10.63 -8.97
C GLN A 30 7.08 -9.69 -8.30
N ILE A 31 7.29 -9.87 -7.01
CA ILE A 31 8.31 -9.14 -6.26
C ILE A 31 9.70 -9.59 -6.71
N LYS A 32 10.53 -8.63 -7.10
CA LYS A 32 11.91 -8.87 -7.59
C LYS A 32 12.88 -7.98 -6.82
N GLU A 33 14.13 -8.43 -6.75
CA GLU A 33 15.22 -7.63 -6.19
C GLU A 33 15.32 -6.26 -6.87
N GLY A 34 15.59 -5.23 -6.07
CA GLY A 34 15.71 -3.84 -6.51
C GLY A 34 14.39 -3.07 -6.52
N LEU A 35 13.25 -3.75 -6.36
CA LEU A 35 11.96 -3.09 -6.24
C LEU A 35 11.86 -2.33 -4.91
N CYS A 36 11.37 -1.09 -4.95
CA CYS A 36 11.03 -0.31 -3.77
C CYS A 36 9.58 0.15 -3.89
N ILE A 37 8.72 -0.26 -2.94
CA ILE A 37 7.27 -0.11 -3.02
C ILE A 37 6.66 0.30 -1.68
N ALA A 38 5.60 1.09 -1.73
CA ALA A 38 4.68 1.31 -0.63
C ALA A 38 3.62 0.20 -0.59
N ILE A 39 3.43 -0.39 0.58
CA ILE A 39 2.26 -1.23 0.89
C ILE A 39 1.41 -0.46 1.88
N GLU A 40 0.21 -0.06 1.45
CA GLU A 40 -0.64 0.95 2.10
C GLU A 40 -2.13 0.55 2.15
N PRO A 41 -2.49 -0.55 2.85
CA PRO A 41 -3.86 -1.02 2.90
C PRO A 41 -4.80 -0.05 3.64
N MET A 42 -5.83 0.39 2.92
CA MET A 42 -6.98 1.10 3.48
C MET A 42 -8.18 0.16 3.61
N VAL A 43 -8.63 -0.07 4.85
CA VAL A 43 -9.67 -1.05 5.19
C VAL A 43 -10.90 -0.34 5.76
N ASN A 44 -12.05 -0.56 5.12
CA ASN A 44 -13.34 -0.06 5.58
C ASN A 44 -14.03 -1.15 6.41
N ILE A 45 -14.75 -0.78 7.46
CA ILE A 45 -15.68 -1.71 8.15
C ILE A 45 -16.84 -2.09 7.23
N GLY A 46 -17.34 -1.11 6.48
CA GLY A 46 -18.44 -1.29 5.54
C GLY A 46 -17.98 -1.72 4.15
N ARG A 47 -18.60 -1.13 3.12
CA ARG A 47 -18.34 -1.51 1.72
C ARG A 47 -17.10 -0.79 1.15
N PRO A 48 -16.48 -1.28 0.04
CA PRO A 48 -15.21 -0.73 -0.45
C PRO A 48 -15.32 0.64 -1.14
N GLU A 49 -16.54 1.09 -1.46
CA GLU A 49 -16.77 2.34 -2.18
C GLU A 49 -16.37 3.58 -1.36
N THR A 50 -15.83 4.57 -2.04
CA THR A 50 -15.38 5.84 -1.46
C THR A 50 -15.98 7.02 -2.21
N LYS A 51 -15.97 8.20 -1.59
CA LYS A 51 -16.32 9.47 -2.22
C LYS A 51 -15.24 10.51 -1.94
N THR A 52 -14.84 11.25 -2.97
CA THR A 52 -13.98 12.43 -2.81
C THR A 52 -14.86 13.64 -2.49
N LEU A 53 -14.49 14.40 -1.46
CA LEU A 53 -15.22 15.60 -1.04
C LEU A 53 -14.92 16.79 -1.97
N ALA A 54 -15.65 17.89 -1.76
CA ALA A 54 -15.57 19.09 -2.59
C ALA A 54 -14.21 19.81 -2.53
N ASP A 55 -13.36 19.48 -1.55
CA ASP A 55 -11.98 19.94 -1.49
C ASP A 55 -11.05 19.22 -2.49
N GLN A 56 -11.57 18.22 -3.20
CA GLN A 56 -10.86 17.42 -4.20
C GLN A 56 -9.73 16.54 -3.63
N TRP A 57 -9.66 16.38 -2.30
CA TRP A 57 -8.59 15.65 -1.62
C TRP A 57 -9.11 14.67 -0.58
N THR A 58 -10.04 15.11 0.28
CA THR A 58 -10.52 14.27 1.37
C THR A 58 -11.35 13.13 0.79
N VAL A 59 -10.93 11.90 1.09
CA VAL A 59 -11.61 10.68 0.70
C VAL A 59 -12.32 10.10 1.91
N VAL A 60 -13.62 9.89 1.78
CA VAL A 60 -14.46 9.27 2.81
C VAL A 60 -15.06 7.96 2.31
N THR A 61 -15.42 7.07 3.23
CA THR A 61 -16.24 5.89 2.92
C THR A 61 -17.60 6.35 2.39
N ALA A 62 -18.11 5.69 1.34
CA ALA A 62 -19.38 6.09 0.73
C ALA A 62 -20.58 5.87 1.67
N ASP A 63 -20.46 4.93 2.61
CA ASP A 63 -21.50 4.58 3.60
C ASP A 63 -21.31 5.27 4.97
N GLY A 64 -20.28 6.11 5.13
CA GLY A 64 -19.98 6.81 6.37
C GLY A 64 -19.42 5.94 7.49
N SER A 65 -19.10 4.66 7.22
CA SER A 65 -18.46 3.76 8.18
C SER A 65 -17.00 4.14 8.43
N LEU A 66 -16.41 3.58 9.50
CA LEU A 66 -15.00 3.78 9.83
C LEU A 66 -14.08 3.15 8.77
N SER A 67 -12.93 3.80 8.56
CA SER A 67 -11.81 3.30 7.78
C SER A 67 -10.52 3.40 8.59
N ALA A 68 -9.62 2.46 8.39
CA ALA A 68 -8.26 2.49 8.92
C ALA A 68 -7.25 2.40 7.78
N HIS A 69 -6.10 3.04 7.94
CA HIS A 69 -5.00 3.03 7.00
C HIS A 69 -3.69 2.82 7.75
N PHE A 70 -2.80 2.01 7.18
CA PHE A 70 -1.42 1.87 7.63
C PHE A 70 -0.52 1.68 6.41
N GLU A 71 0.72 2.13 6.49
CA GLU A 71 1.65 2.10 5.37
C GLU A 71 3.07 1.79 5.80
N HIS A 72 3.76 1.01 4.97
CA HIS A 72 5.22 0.90 5.01
C HIS A 72 5.84 0.92 3.62
N THR A 73 7.04 1.51 3.54
CA THR A 73 7.92 1.38 2.38
C THR A 73 8.84 0.19 2.54
N LEU A 74 8.84 -0.68 1.53
CA LEU A 74 9.67 -1.87 1.46
C LEU A 74 10.71 -1.74 0.36
N TRP A 75 11.95 -2.13 0.66
CA TRP A 75 12.97 -2.38 -0.36
C TRP A 75 13.24 -3.88 -0.49
N CYS A 76 12.96 -4.44 -1.65
CA CYS A 76 13.12 -5.86 -1.94
C CYS A 76 14.58 -6.16 -2.31
N THR A 77 15.27 -6.95 -1.48
CA THR A 77 16.65 -7.38 -1.72
C THR A 77 16.71 -8.88 -2.02
N ALA A 78 17.86 -9.39 -2.51
CA ALA A 78 18.07 -10.82 -2.65
C ALA A 78 17.92 -11.62 -1.33
N ALA A 79 18.16 -10.98 -0.18
CA ALA A 79 18.01 -11.59 1.14
C ALA A 79 16.59 -11.52 1.70
N GLY A 80 15.67 -10.83 1.02
CA GLY A 80 14.31 -10.55 1.47
C GLY A 80 13.98 -9.05 1.52
N PRO A 81 12.73 -8.68 1.79
CA PRO A 81 12.32 -7.29 1.90
C PRO A 81 12.81 -6.64 3.20
N VAL A 82 13.25 -5.39 3.10
CA VAL A 82 13.61 -4.53 4.24
C VAL A 82 12.51 -3.50 4.43
N VAL A 83 12.03 -3.33 5.66
CA VAL A 83 11.00 -2.33 6.01
C VAL A 83 11.69 -1.02 6.35
N LEU A 84 11.79 -0.11 5.39
CA LEU A 84 12.56 1.13 5.53
C LEU A 84 11.97 2.11 6.56
N THR A 85 10.66 2.02 6.75
CA THR A 85 9.87 2.91 7.63
C THR A 85 9.51 2.27 8.97
N ALA A 86 10.10 1.11 9.31
CA ALA A 86 9.93 0.52 10.62
C ALA A 86 10.63 1.40 11.69
N PRO A 87 10.00 1.63 12.86
CA PRO A 87 10.58 2.49 13.91
C PRO A 87 11.97 2.08 14.39
N ASP A 88 12.32 0.80 14.26
CA ASP A 88 13.56 0.20 14.70
C ASP A 88 14.48 -0.25 13.56
N GLY A 89 14.14 0.11 12.30
CA GLY A 89 14.96 -0.18 11.13
C GLY A 89 15.14 -1.67 10.82
N ARG A 90 14.25 -2.55 11.31
CA ARG A 90 14.36 -3.99 11.06
C ARG A 90 14.18 -4.35 9.58
N ALA A 91 15.05 -5.23 9.08
CA ALA A 91 14.71 -6.09 7.95
C ALA A 91 13.46 -6.89 8.31
N ALA A 92 12.51 -7.05 7.37
CA ALA A 92 11.30 -7.80 7.66
C ALA A 92 11.68 -9.19 8.20
N VAL A 93 10.95 -9.64 9.23
CA VAL A 93 11.17 -10.94 9.86
C VAL A 93 11.18 -11.99 8.75
N ALA A 94 12.25 -12.78 8.69
CA ALA A 94 12.37 -13.89 7.76
C ALA A 94 11.10 -14.76 7.84
N ALA A 95 10.56 -15.10 6.67
CA ALA A 95 9.47 -16.06 6.55
C ALA A 95 9.91 -17.45 7.04
#